data_AF-A0A925LJ77-F1
#
_entry.id   AF-A0A925LJ77-F1
#
_cell.length_a   1.000
_cell.length_b   1.000
_cell.length_c   1.000
_cell.angle_alpha   90.00
_cell.angle_beta   90.00
_cell.angle_gamma   90.00
#
_symmetry.space_group_name_H-M   'P 1'
#
loop_
_entity.id
_entity.type
_entity.pdbx_description
1 polymer ?
#
loop_
_entity_poly.entity_id
_entity_poly.type
_entity_poly.pdbx_seq_one_letter_code
_entity_poly.pdbx_strand_id
1 'polypeptide(L)'
;MNIQQGAGPAIDLTTGKRLWLITLLVFLVTAACCGAAILIFERQSLAGKRSQAANLAQTHLRTLSTNINQALSATYALSALVSQGNGEVTYFERVATEMLRLYPGVGALQLAPDGIIKKIVPLAGNEKAIGHDLLKDPARNKEAFLARSTEKLTLAGPFKLVQGGLGAVGRMPVFLTNSAGERHFWGFTVVLINFPEILEAAGLPDIVKSGYDYELWRTHPDSGKKQIIAASLKSGLDSPVEIPLSLPNGEWILAVTPVSGWHTFSSVAFGASLGLFISLMSAFIIHVLLRQPIVLRQEVASRTRELQESQAILHESEQKFRLAFENANTGMCLVDMAGNLMRVNSKMAEIMGYNKDELEHMTVNSLAVPEDRDMSTEFVEKALSSSDSSSSFEKRYCHKDGHLVWGQVASSLVRNAAGEPDYFISQIQDITLRKKMEEERSAMERQLLHTQKLESLGVLAGGIAHDFNNILMAIIGNTDLALKRLSPESPAVENLQRVVQAAARATELAKQMLAYSGKGKFVVETIDLNQLVEEMTHMLGVSISKKAALRL
;
A
#
# COMPACT_ATOMS: atom_id res chain seq x y z
N MET A 1 -17.39 -18.29 -29.71
CA MET A 1 -18.35 -17.34 -29.10
C MET A 1 -18.89 -17.99 -27.84
N ASN A 2 -18.27 -17.74 -26.68
CA ASN A 2 -18.82 -18.10 -25.37
C ASN A 2 -18.14 -17.20 -24.34
N ILE A 3 -18.79 -16.07 -24.03
CA ILE A 3 -18.30 -15.07 -23.09
C ILE A 3 -18.84 -15.49 -21.71
N GLN A 4 -18.00 -16.14 -20.91
CA GLN A 4 -18.28 -16.29 -19.47
C GLN A 4 -18.14 -14.92 -18.81
N GLN A 5 -19.28 -14.40 -18.33
CA GLN A 5 -19.34 -13.22 -17.48
C GLN A 5 -18.59 -13.50 -16.18
N GLY A 6 -17.48 -12.78 -15.97
CA GLY A 6 -16.76 -12.75 -14.71
C GLY A 6 -17.61 -12.07 -13.63
N ALA A 7 -18.06 -12.84 -12.66
CA ALA A 7 -18.56 -12.33 -11.40
C ALA A 7 -17.40 -11.58 -10.70
N GLY A 8 -17.51 -10.25 -10.59
CA GLY A 8 -16.61 -9.45 -9.75
C GLY A 8 -16.71 -9.85 -8.28
N PRO A 9 -15.65 -9.67 -7.47
CA PRO A 9 -15.65 -10.11 -6.09
C PRO A 9 -16.69 -9.29 -5.31
N ALA A 10 -17.74 -9.96 -4.86
CA ALA A 10 -18.69 -9.41 -3.92
C ALA A 10 -17.91 -8.93 -2.68
N ILE A 11 -18.03 -7.64 -2.36
CA ILE A 11 -17.52 -7.07 -1.11
C ILE A 11 -18.20 -7.85 0.01
N ASP A 12 -17.42 -8.65 0.74
CA ASP A 12 -17.93 -9.46 1.83
C ASP A 12 -18.39 -8.53 2.97
N LEU A 13 -19.70 -8.23 2.97
CA LEU A 13 -20.40 -7.38 3.94
C LEU A 13 -20.14 -7.80 5.39
N THR A 14 -19.73 -9.05 5.63
CA THR A 14 -19.36 -9.56 6.95
C THR A 14 -18.06 -8.93 7.47
N THR A 15 -17.11 -8.65 6.58
CA THR A 15 -15.79 -8.10 6.93
C THR A 15 -15.90 -6.64 7.36
N GLY A 16 -16.71 -5.84 6.67
CA GLY A 16 -16.96 -4.44 7.01
C GLY A 16 -17.68 -4.27 8.35
N LYS A 17 -18.70 -5.10 8.61
CA LYS A 17 -19.41 -5.12 9.91
C LYS A 17 -18.48 -5.52 11.05
N ARG A 18 -17.64 -6.54 10.86
CA ARG A 18 -16.67 -7.00 11.87
C ARG A 18 -15.62 -5.94 12.19
N LEU A 19 -15.13 -5.23 11.17
CA LEU A 19 -14.20 -4.10 11.34
C LEU A 19 -14.81 -2.97 12.18
N TRP A 20 -16.05 -2.59 11.87
CA TRP A 20 -16.74 -1.53 12.60
C TRP A 20 -17.02 -1.93 14.06
N LEU A 21 -17.41 -3.18 14.30
CA LEU A 21 -17.61 -3.73 15.66
C LEU A 21 -16.32 -3.70 16.49
N ILE A 22 -15.18 -4.10 15.92
CA ILE A 22 -13.88 -4.05 16.63
C ILE A 22 -13.49 -2.60 16.90
N THR A 23 -13.70 -1.69 15.95
CA THR A 23 -13.42 -0.26 16.11
C THR A 23 -14.24 0.34 17.25
N LEU A 24 -15.54 0.02 17.29
CA LEU A 24 -16.45 0.45 18.35
C LEU A 24 -16.07 -0.14 19.71
N LEU A 25 -15.69 -1.42 19.76
CA LEU A 25 -15.25 -2.07 20.99
C LEU A 25 -14.01 -1.38 21.56
N VAL A 26 -13.01 -1.08 20.73
CA VAL A 26 -11.79 -0.38 21.16
C VAL A 26 -12.11 1.02 21.67
N PHE A 27 -13.00 1.75 21.00
CA PHE A 27 -13.48 3.04 21.49
C PHE A 27 -14.11 2.92 22.89
N LEU A 28 -15.04 1.98 23.08
CA LEU A 28 -15.75 1.80 24.35
C LEU A 28 -14.81 1.38 25.49
N VAL A 29 -13.89 0.45 25.24
CA VAL A 29 -12.92 0.00 26.25
C VAL A 29 -11.98 1.13 26.65
N THR A 30 -11.42 1.86 25.67
CA THR A 30 -10.53 2.99 25.96
C THR A 30 -11.26 4.11 26.68
N ALA A 31 -12.52 4.41 26.31
CA ALA A 31 -13.33 5.42 26.97
C ALA A 31 -13.65 5.04 28.42
N ALA A 32 -13.96 3.77 28.67
CA ALA A 32 -14.19 3.27 30.02
C ALA A 32 -12.91 3.36 30.89
N CYS A 33 -11.75 2.98 30.36
CA CYS A 33 -10.48 3.13 31.06
C CYS A 33 -10.13 4.60 31.36
N CYS A 34 -10.31 5.50 30.40
CA CYS A 34 -10.10 6.94 30.61
C CYS A 34 -11.07 7.50 31.67
N GLY A 35 -12.35 7.11 31.61
CA GLY A 35 -13.34 7.49 32.62
C GLY A 35 -12.97 7.02 34.02
N ALA A 36 -12.54 5.76 34.16
CA ALA A 36 -12.08 5.22 35.44
C ALA A 36 -10.85 5.98 35.97
N ALA A 37 -9.88 6.30 35.11
CA ALA A 37 -8.70 7.07 35.49
C ALA A 37 -9.07 8.48 35.98
N ILE A 38 -10.00 9.16 35.30
CA ILE A 38 -10.49 10.48 35.71
C ILE A 38 -11.16 10.42 37.08
N LEU A 39 -12.00 9.41 37.33
CA LEU A 39 -12.67 9.24 38.63
C LEU A 39 -11.68 8.97 39.77
N ILE A 40 -10.65 8.15 39.52
CA ILE A 40 -9.59 7.89 40.50
C ILE A 40 -8.81 9.17 40.81
N PHE A 41 -8.42 9.91 39.77
CA PHE A 41 -7.68 11.15 39.91
C PHE A 41 -8.48 12.21 40.68
N GLU A 42 -9.77 12.39 40.36
CA GLU A 42 -10.64 13.33 41.06
C GLU A 42 -10.82 12.95 42.54
N ARG A 43 -10.99 11.65 42.84
CA ARG A 43 -11.05 11.16 44.23
C ARG A 43 -9.75 11.44 44.98
N GLN A 44 -8.60 11.21 44.38
CA GLN A 44 -7.29 11.49 44.99
C GLN A 44 -7.08 13.00 45.20
N SER A 45 -7.43 13.83 44.21
CA SER A 45 -7.35 15.28 44.32
C SER A 45 -8.23 15.81 45.46
N LEU A 46 -9.47 15.34 45.53
CA LEU A 46 -10.41 15.70 46.61
C LEU A 46 -9.88 15.27 47.98
N ALA A 47 -9.37 14.04 48.10
CA ALA A 47 -8.78 13.55 49.34
C ALA A 47 -7.57 14.39 49.77
N GLY A 48 -6.70 14.77 48.83
CA GLY A 48 -5.57 15.66 49.08
C GLY A 48 -5.99 17.04 49.59
N LYS A 49 -6.95 17.68 48.91
CA LYS A 49 -7.51 18.98 49.34
C LYS A 49 -8.13 18.91 50.73
N ARG A 50 -8.88 17.85 51.04
CA ARG A 50 -9.47 17.63 52.37
C ARG A 50 -8.42 17.40 53.46
N SER A 51 -7.37 16.63 53.17
CA SER A 51 -6.25 16.43 54.09
C SER A 51 -5.51 17.74 54.37
N GLN A 52 -5.29 18.58 53.35
CA GLN A 52 -4.68 19.90 53.52
C GLN A 52 -5.54 20.81 54.42
N ALA A 53 -6.86 20.85 54.18
CA ALA A 53 -7.79 21.60 55.01
C ALA A 53 -7.79 21.10 56.46
N ALA A 54 -7.79 19.77 56.67
CA ALA A 54 -7.71 19.16 57.99
C ALA A 54 -6.42 19.55 58.74
N ASN A 55 -5.27 19.49 58.06
CA ASN A 55 -3.98 19.85 58.64
C ASN A 55 -3.91 21.33 59.01
N LEU A 56 -4.43 22.21 58.14
CA LEU A 56 -4.52 23.64 58.41
C LEU A 56 -5.38 23.90 59.66
N ALA A 57 -6.60 23.35 59.68
CA ALA A 57 -7.51 23.46 60.81
C ALA A 57 -6.86 22.93 62.10
N GLN A 58 -6.22 21.76 62.06
CA GLN A 58 -5.59 21.14 63.21
C GLN A 58 -4.45 21.98 63.78
N THR A 59 -3.64 22.63 62.94
CA THR A 59 -2.58 23.54 63.39
C THR A 59 -3.13 24.70 64.21
N HIS A 60 -4.14 25.39 63.69
CA HIS A 60 -4.78 26.50 64.42
C HIS A 60 -5.50 26.02 65.68
N LEU A 61 -6.13 24.86 65.63
CA LEU A 61 -6.84 24.28 66.77
C LEU A 61 -5.89 23.86 67.90
N ARG A 62 -4.69 23.38 67.57
CA ARG A 62 -3.64 23.09 68.56
C ARG A 62 -3.22 24.37 69.28
N THR A 63 -2.95 25.45 68.55
CA THR A 63 -2.62 26.76 69.16
C THR A 63 -3.75 27.26 70.04
N LEU A 64 -5.00 27.20 69.56
CA LEU A 64 -6.18 27.58 70.35
C LEU A 64 -6.29 26.76 71.65
N SER A 65 -6.11 25.44 71.55
CA SER A 65 -6.13 24.53 72.70
C SER A 65 -5.04 24.87 73.70
N THR A 66 -3.81 25.11 73.24
CA THR A 66 -2.68 25.51 74.09
C THR A 66 -2.98 26.83 74.81
N ASN A 67 -3.49 27.84 74.09
CA ASN A 67 -3.83 29.14 74.67
C ASN A 67 -4.94 29.03 75.74
N ILE A 68 -6.01 28.26 75.45
CA ILE A 68 -7.09 28.02 76.41
C ILE A 68 -6.57 27.25 77.62
N ASN A 69 -5.81 26.18 77.43
CA ASN A 69 -5.27 25.39 78.53
C ASN A 69 -4.27 26.19 79.39
N GLN A 70 -3.45 27.04 78.78
CA GLN A 70 -2.56 27.95 79.49
C GLN A 70 -3.36 28.95 80.33
N ALA A 71 -4.39 29.59 79.77
CA ALA A 71 -5.25 30.51 80.50
C ALA A 71 -5.98 29.81 81.67
N LEU A 72 -6.51 28.61 81.43
CA LEU A 72 -7.14 27.77 82.44
C LEU A 72 -6.18 27.34 83.55
N SER A 73 -4.89 27.18 83.24
CA SER A 73 -3.90 26.73 84.22
C SER A 73 -3.72 27.69 85.40
N ALA A 74 -4.03 28.98 85.21
CA ALA A 74 -4.06 29.99 86.27
C ALA A 74 -5.02 29.62 87.42
N THR A 75 -6.10 28.88 87.13
CA THR A 75 -7.04 28.43 88.17
C THR A 75 -6.42 27.38 89.10
N TYR A 76 -5.54 26.50 88.61
CA TYR A 76 -4.82 25.55 89.48
C TYR A 76 -3.84 26.28 90.39
N ALA A 77 -3.12 27.28 89.87
CA ALA A 77 -2.20 28.09 90.66
C ALA A 77 -2.95 28.86 91.76
N LEU A 78 -4.08 29.50 91.43
CA LEU A 78 -4.93 30.14 92.45
C LEU A 78 -5.50 29.14 93.45
N SER A 79 -5.95 27.97 92.98
CA SER A 79 -6.49 26.91 93.85
C SER A 79 -5.47 26.47 94.88
N ALA A 80 -4.22 26.26 94.47
CA ALA A 80 -3.12 25.92 95.36
C ALA A 80 -2.86 27.02 96.41
N LEU A 81 -2.89 28.30 96.02
CA LEU A 81 -2.73 29.43 96.95
C LEU A 81 -3.88 29.49 97.97
N VAL A 82 -5.12 29.29 97.53
CA VAL A 82 -6.30 29.22 98.42
C VAL A 82 -6.17 28.05 99.39
N SER A 83 -5.79 26.87 98.91
CA SER A 83 -5.59 25.69 99.75
C SER A 83 -4.47 25.88 100.76
N GLN A 84 -3.34 26.49 100.35
CA GLN A 84 -2.21 26.77 101.23
C GLN A 84 -2.57 27.77 102.35
N GLY A 85 -3.34 28.80 102.01
CA GLY A 85 -3.80 29.81 102.97
C GLY A 85 -5.10 29.46 103.70
N ASN A 86 -5.53 28.18 103.65
CA ASN A 86 -6.76 27.69 104.26
C ASN A 86 -8.00 28.57 103.98
N GLY A 87 -8.15 28.99 102.72
CA GLY A 87 -9.28 29.80 102.26
C GLY A 87 -8.99 31.29 102.13
N GLU A 88 -7.86 31.78 102.64
CA GLU A 88 -7.42 33.16 102.45
C GLU A 88 -6.19 33.25 101.55
N VAL A 89 -6.17 34.23 100.64
CA VAL A 89 -4.99 34.55 99.83
C VAL A 89 -4.49 35.94 100.22
N THR A 90 -3.40 35.97 100.97
CA THR A 90 -2.72 37.21 101.38
C THR A 90 -2.17 37.94 100.16
N TYR A 91 -2.38 39.26 100.07
CA TYR A 91 -1.96 40.08 98.94
C TYR A 91 -2.47 39.62 97.56
N PHE A 92 -3.69 39.06 97.50
CA PHE A 92 -4.30 38.57 96.25
C PHE A 92 -4.16 39.54 95.07
N GLU A 93 -4.36 40.85 95.28
CA GLU A 93 -4.24 41.86 94.23
C GLU A 93 -2.85 41.89 93.57
N ARG A 94 -1.79 41.85 94.38
CA ARG A 94 -0.40 41.87 93.89
C ARG A 94 -0.07 40.58 93.14
N VAL A 95 -0.42 39.43 93.73
CA VAL A 95 -0.14 38.11 93.14
C VAL A 95 -0.91 37.94 91.83
N ALA A 96 -2.21 38.25 91.81
CA ALA A 96 -3.02 38.15 90.61
C ALA A 96 -2.55 39.11 89.51
N THR A 97 -2.09 40.33 89.86
CA THR A 97 -1.53 41.27 88.87
C THR A 97 -0.27 40.72 88.21
N GLU A 98 0.63 40.09 88.96
CA GLU A 98 1.81 39.44 88.38
C GLU A 98 1.42 38.19 87.57
N MET A 99 0.45 37.40 88.03
CA MET A 99 -0.07 36.26 87.27
C MET A 99 -0.64 36.69 85.92
N LEU A 100 -1.41 37.78 85.84
CA LEU A 100 -1.98 38.25 84.57
C LEU A 100 -0.91 38.52 83.50
N ARG A 101 0.31 38.91 83.89
CA ARG A 101 1.43 39.09 82.95
C ARG A 101 1.97 37.78 82.40
N LEU A 102 1.82 36.69 83.15
CA LEU A 102 2.29 35.34 82.79
C LEU A 102 1.25 34.52 82.01
N TYR A 103 -0.02 34.95 82.04
CA TYR A 103 -1.15 34.28 81.39
C TYR A 103 -1.80 35.16 80.32
N PRO A 104 -1.19 35.27 79.12
CA PRO A 104 -1.78 36.04 78.01
C PRO A 104 -3.17 35.50 77.65
N GLY A 105 -4.11 36.40 77.34
CA GLY A 105 -5.51 36.06 77.04
C GLY A 105 -6.41 35.91 78.28
N VAL A 106 -5.85 35.99 79.49
CA VAL A 106 -6.63 36.12 80.73
C VAL A 106 -6.99 37.58 80.96
N GLY A 107 -8.28 37.89 80.96
CA GLY A 107 -8.80 39.24 81.22
C GLY A 107 -8.97 39.56 82.71
N ALA A 108 -9.25 38.56 83.55
CA ALA A 108 -9.35 38.74 84.99
C ALA A 108 -9.17 37.43 85.78
N LEU A 109 -8.76 37.56 87.03
CA LEU A 109 -8.64 36.49 88.02
C LEU A 109 -9.55 36.78 89.21
N GLN A 110 -10.23 35.76 89.73
CA GLN A 110 -11.32 35.90 90.68
C GLN A 110 -11.27 34.84 91.79
N LEU A 111 -11.66 35.24 93.00
CA LEU A 111 -11.95 34.32 94.12
C LEU A 111 -13.43 34.43 94.48
N ALA A 112 -14.11 33.30 94.50
CA ALA A 112 -15.55 33.21 94.76
C ALA A 112 -15.85 32.23 95.91
N PRO A 113 -15.52 32.58 97.18
CA PRO A 113 -15.90 31.78 98.33
C PRO A 113 -17.43 31.65 98.42
N ASP A 114 -17.91 30.46 98.78
CA ASP A 114 -19.33 30.06 98.79
C ASP A 114 -20.04 30.22 97.43
N GLY A 115 -19.28 30.42 96.35
CA GLY A 115 -19.80 30.73 95.02
C GLY A 115 -20.04 32.22 94.77
N ILE A 116 -19.78 33.11 95.73
CA ILE A 116 -19.97 34.56 95.58
C ILE A 116 -18.63 35.22 95.26
N ILE A 117 -18.54 35.92 94.13
CA ILE A 117 -17.30 36.63 93.74
C ILE A 117 -16.99 37.72 94.77
N LYS A 118 -15.92 37.55 95.56
CA LYS A 118 -15.49 38.54 96.57
C LYS A 118 -14.22 39.29 96.18
N LYS A 119 -13.34 38.70 95.38
CA LYS A 119 -12.13 39.36 94.88
C LYS A 119 -12.01 39.19 93.37
N ILE A 120 -11.59 40.24 92.67
CA ILE A 120 -11.35 40.26 91.22
C ILE A 120 -10.20 41.19 90.87
N VAL A 121 -9.33 40.77 89.95
CA VAL A 121 -8.18 41.56 89.48
C VAL A 121 -8.09 41.43 87.96
N PRO A 122 -7.98 42.54 87.19
CA PRO A 122 -8.07 43.92 87.66
C PRO A 122 -9.49 44.27 88.09
N LEU A 123 -9.66 45.17 89.08
CA LEU A 123 -10.99 45.64 89.49
C LEU A 123 -11.62 46.58 88.46
N ALA A 124 -10.80 47.40 87.79
CA ALA A 124 -11.24 48.33 86.76
C ALA A 124 -11.97 47.59 85.61
N GLY A 125 -13.21 48.00 85.32
CA GLY A 125 -14.07 47.39 84.30
C GLY A 125 -14.75 46.08 84.73
N ASN A 126 -14.46 45.63 85.95
CA ASN A 126 -14.89 44.35 86.51
C ASN A 126 -15.76 44.52 87.78
N GLU A 127 -16.11 45.76 88.14
CA GLU A 127 -16.78 46.13 89.39
C GLU A 127 -18.14 45.44 89.53
N LYS A 128 -18.87 45.29 88.41
CA LYS A 128 -20.18 44.62 88.36
C LYS A 128 -20.14 43.12 88.66
N ALA A 129 -18.95 42.52 88.67
CA ALA A 129 -18.78 41.10 88.96
C ALA A 129 -18.80 40.81 90.46
N ILE A 130 -18.38 41.77 91.30
CA ILE A 130 -18.33 41.60 92.75
C ILE A 130 -19.75 41.38 93.29
N GLY A 131 -19.89 40.40 94.18
CA GLY A 131 -21.17 40.01 94.77
C GLY A 131 -22.04 39.12 93.87
N HIS A 132 -21.61 38.82 92.64
CA HIS A 132 -22.33 37.87 91.79
C HIS A 132 -22.23 36.45 92.35
N ASP A 133 -23.40 35.84 92.60
CA ASP A 133 -23.52 34.49 93.12
C ASP A 133 -23.63 33.47 91.96
N LEU A 134 -22.57 32.66 91.83
CA LEU A 134 -22.41 31.63 90.81
C LEU A 134 -23.31 30.41 91.06
N LEU A 135 -23.82 30.24 92.29
CA LEU A 135 -24.67 29.11 92.69
C LEU A 135 -26.12 29.52 92.92
N LYS A 136 -26.52 30.73 92.50
CA LYS A 136 -27.90 31.23 92.67
C LYS A 136 -28.92 30.57 91.75
N ASP A 137 -28.57 30.37 90.47
CA ASP A 137 -29.48 29.87 89.44
C ASP A 137 -28.87 28.63 88.73
N PRO A 138 -29.34 27.41 89.05
CA PRO A 138 -28.88 26.19 88.41
C PRO A 138 -29.11 26.12 86.90
N ALA A 139 -30.15 26.78 86.38
CA ALA A 139 -30.47 26.75 84.95
C ALA A 139 -29.51 27.63 84.14
N ARG A 140 -29.02 28.73 84.73
CA ARG A 140 -28.12 29.69 84.08
C ARG A 140 -26.63 29.40 84.31
N ASN A 141 -26.27 28.79 85.43
CA ASN A 141 -24.87 28.55 85.83
C ASN A 141 -24.52 27.06 85.90
N LYS A 142 -25.03 26.24 84.96
CA LYS A 142 -24.86 24.78 84.98
C LYS A 142 -23.41 24.34 85.15
N GLU A 143 -22.46 25.01 84.50
CA GLU A 143 -21.04 24.70 84.61
C GLU A 143 -20.48 24.94 86.03
N ALA A 144 -20.98 25.93 86.77
CA ALA A 144 -20.56 26.14 88.16
C ALA A 144 -21.04 24.99 89.07
N PHE A 145 -22.29 24.55 88.89
CA PHE A 145 -22.82 23.38 89.59
C PHE A 145 -22.09 22.10 89.19
N LEU A 146 -21.80 21.93 87.90
CA LEU A 146 -21.03 20.80 87.38
C LEU A 146 -19.61 20.77 87.94
N ALA A 147 -18.92 21.90 88.01
CA ALA A 147 -17.61 21.99 88.65
C ALA A 147 -17.71 21.55 90.11
N ARG A 148 -18.65 22.10 90.88
CA ARG A 148 -18.82 21.73 92.29
C ARG A 148 -19.12 20.25 92.48
N SER A 149 -19.99 19.65 91.68
CA SER A 149 -20.41 18.25 91.86
C SER A 149 -19.37 17.24 91.35
N THR A 150 -18.63 17.58 90.29
CA THR A 150 -17.62 16.70 89.69
C THR A 150 -16.21 16.92 90.25
N GLU A 151 -16.02 18.00 91.01
CA GLU A 151 -14.72 18.47 91.51
C GLU A 151 -13.69 18.74 90.41
N LYS A 152 -14.15 18.97 89.18
CA LYS A 152 -13.30 19.21 88.02
C LYS A 152 -13.44 20.63 87.52
N LEU A 153 -12.38 21.09 86.86
CA LEU A 153 -12.40 22.32 86.08
C LEU A 153 -13.55 22.30 85.08
N THR A 154 -14.31 23.39 84.98
CA THR A 154 -15.27 23.58 83.90
C THR A 154 -14.99 24.87 83.15
N LEU A 155 -15.34 24.90 81.88
CA LEU A 155 -15.30 26.07 81.01
C LEU A 155 -16.73 26.43 80.61
N ALA A 156 -17.15 27.64 80.98
CA ALA A 156 -18.44 28.17 80.58
C ALA A 156 -18.26 29.23 79.48
N GLY A 157 -19.18 29.25 78.52
CA GLY A 157 -19.18 30.21 77.42
C GLY A 157 -18.69 29.65 76.08
N PRO A 158 -18.52 30.53 75.07
CA PRO A 158 -18.52 31.98 75.20
C PRO A 158 -19.94 32.58 75.35
N PHE A 159 -20.08 33.59 76.22
CA PHE A 159 -21.30 34.38 76.42
C PHE A 159 -20.98 35.85 76.70
N LYS A 160 -21.98 36.73 76.62
CA LYS A 160 -21.81 38.13 77.00
C LYS A 160 -21.60 38.22 78.50
N LEU A 161 -20.45 38.77 78.89
CA LEU A 161 -20.06 38.94 80.28
C LEU A 161 -20.92 40.03 80.96
N VAL A 162 -21.10 39.93 82.28
CA VAL A 162 -21.78 40.97 83.08
C VAL A 162 -21.03 42.31 83.01
N GLN A 163 -19.72 42.23 82.81
CA GLN A 163 -18.78 43.32 82.63
C GLN A 163 -18.84 43.94 81.22
N GLY A 164 -19.51 43.29 80.27
CA GLY A 164 -19.48 43.64 78.85
C GLY A 164 -18.43 42.85 78.07
N GLY A 165 -18.63 42.72 76.75
CA GLY A 165 -17.77 41.90 75.88
C GLY A 165 -18.15 40.41 75.87
N LEU A 166 -17.55 39.66 74.93
CA LEU A 166 -17.70 38.22 74.80
C LEU A 166 -16.54 37.52 75.52
N GLY A 167 -16.84 36.62 76.45
CA GLY A 167 -15.81 35.94 77.22
C GLY A 167 -16.18 34.51 77.56
N ALA A 168 -15.17 33.76 77.98
CA ALA A 168 -15.33 32.44 78.55
C ALA A 168 -14.80 32.43 80.00
N VAL A 169 -15.34 31.55 80.83
CA VAL A 169 -15.03 31.52 82.26
C VAL A 169 -14.59 30.12 82.66
N GLY A 170 -13.34 29.97 83.07
CA GLY A 170 -12.83 28.75 83.69
C GLY A 170 -13.11 28.76 85.19
N ARG A 171 -13.68 27.70 85.74
CA ARG A 171 -14.00 27.57 87.17
C ARG A 171 -13.40 26.30 87.75
N MET A 172 -12.46 26.47 88.66
CA MET A 172 -11.89 25.38 89.44
C MET A 172 -12.54 25.37 90.83
N PRO A 173 -13.25 24.29 91.21
CA PRO A 173 -13.80 24.15 92.55
C PRO A 173 -12.67 23.91 93.55
N VAL A 174 -12.70 24.62 94.68
CA VAL A 174 -11.73 24.42 95.77
C VAL A 174 -12.47 23.84 96.96
N PHE A 175 -11.89 22.77 97.51
CA PHE A 175 -12.35 22.13 98.73
C PHE A 175 -11.24 22.21 99.76
N LEU A 176 -11.58 22.58 100.98
CA LEU A 176 -10.66 22.67 102.10
C LEU A 176 -10.98 21.57 103.12
N THR A 177 -10.00 21.22 103.92
CA THR A 177 -10.14 20.23 104.99
C THR A 177 -10.07 20.95 106.32
N ASN A 178 -11.10 20.78 107.15
CA ASN A 178 -11.12 21.37 108.49
C ASN A 178 -10.16 20.64 109.45
N SER A 179 -9.97 21.18 110.67
CA SER A 179 -9.08 20.58 111.68
C SER A 179 -9.51 19.18 112.14
N ALA A 180 -10.75 18.76 111.85
CA ALA A 180 -11.31 17.44 112.10
C ALA A 180 -11.11 16.46 110.92
N GLY A 181 -10.50 16.89 109.82
CA GLY A 181 -10.27 16.06 108.63
C GLY A 181 -11.43 16.01 107.65
N GLU A 182 -12.52 16.76 107.88
CA GLU A 182 -13.68 16.79 107.00
C GLU A 182 -13.46 17.78 105.86
N ARG A 183 -13.76 17.33 104.64
CA ARG A 183 -13.62 18.12 103.42
C ARG A 183 -14.91 18.89 103.14
N HIS A 184 -14.83 20.21 103.00
CA HIS A 184 -15.96 21.05 102.62
C HIS A 184 -15.64 21.88 101.38
N PHE A 185 -16.68 22.25 100.64
CA PHE A 185 -16.57 23.18 99.52
C PHE A 185 -16.27 24.58 100.07
N TRP A 186 -15.17 25.20 99.62
CA TRP A 186 -14.84 26.59 99.97
C TRP A 186 -15.42 27.58 98.97
N GLY A 187 -15.43 27.22 97.68
CA GLY A 187 -15.78 28.15 96.62
C GLY A 187 -15.07 27.83 95.31
N PHE A 188 -14.95 28.84 94.44
CA PHE A 188 -14.25 28.70 93.17
C PHE A 188 -13.06 29.64 93.07
N THR A 189 -12.01 29.16 92.40
CA THR A 189 -11.07 30.05 91.73
C THR A 189 -11.50 30.16 90.28
N VAL A 190 -11.54 31.39 89.78
CA VAL A 190 -12.18 31.69 88.51
C VAL A 190 -11.23 32.50 87.64
N VAL A 191 -11.11 32.08 86.38
CA VAL A 191 -10.37 32.81 85.34
C VAL A 191 -11.35 33.30 84.28
N LEU A 192 -11.26 34.58 83.96
CA LEU A 192 -12.00 35.20 82.87
C LEU A 192 -11.09 35.25 81.65
N ILE A 193 -11.50 34.58 80.58
CA ILE A 193 -10.77 34.51 79.32
C ILE A 193 -11.36 35.54 78.35
N ASN A 194 -10.51 36.43 77.83
CA ASN A 194 -10.92 37.35 76.78
C ASN A 194 -10.96 36.58 75.45
N PHE A 195 -12.17 36.28 75.01
CA PHE A 195 -12.37 35.29 73.99
C PHE A 195 -11.99 35.78 72.58
N PRO A 196 -12.35 37.01 72.15
CA PRO A 196 -11.82 37.61 70.92
C PRO A 196 -10.29 37.59 70.81
N GLU A 197 -9.57 37.97 71.87
CA GLU A 197 -8.09 38.01 71.87
C GLU A 197 -7.47 36.63 71.71
N ILE A 198 -8.03 35.60 72.38
CA ILE A 198 -7.55 34.22 72.25
C ILE A 198 -7.78 33.68 70.83
N LEU A 199 -8.91 34.02 70.18
CA LEU A 199 -9.17 33.60 68.81
C LEU A 199 -8.21 34.25 67.81
N GLU A 200 -7.90 35.54 68.01
CA GLU A 200 -6.96 36.27 67.18
C GLU A 200 -5.53 35.75 67.36
N ALA A 201 -5.10 35.49 68.60
CA ALA A 201 -3.80 34.89 68.91
C ALA A 201 -3.66 33.45 68.38
N ALA A 202 -4.78 32.73 68.19
CA ALA A 202 -4.78 31.42 67.54
C ALA A 202 -4.65 31.48 66.01
N GLY A 203 -4.67 32.69 65.42
CA GLY A 203 -4.53 32.90 63.97
C GLY A 203 -5.73 32.40 63.17
N LEU A 204 -6.93 32.29 63.76
CA LEU A 204 -8.13 31.90 63.02
C LEU A 204 -8.41 32.78 61.78
N PRO A 205 -8.21 34.12 61.83
CA PRO A 205 -8.32 34.96 60.63
C PRO A 205 -7.31 34.63 59.52
N ASP A 206 -6.18 34.01 59.84
CA ASP A 206 -5.16 33.62 58.84
C ASP A 206 -5.59 32.41 58.01
N ILE A 207 -6.60 31.65 58.45
CA ILE A 207 -7.24 30.59 57.65
C ILE A 207 -7.86 31.19 56.37
N VAL A 208 -8.46 32.38 56.48
CA VAL A 208 -9.04 33.11 55.34
C VAL A 208 -7.96 33.55 54.37
N LYS A 209 -6.82 34.04 54.87
CA LYS A 209 -5.66 34.39 54.03
C LYS A 209 -5.10 33.17 53.29
N SER A 210 -5.28 31.97 53.84
CA SER A 210 -4.86 30.71 53.24
C SER A 210 -5.85 30.16 52.19
N GLY A 211 -6.94 30.89 51.88
CA GLY A 211 -7.93 30.51 50.88
C GLY A 211 -9.05 29.61 51.39
N TYR A 212 -9.30 29.61 52.70
CA TYR A 212 -10.34 28.81 53.33
C TYR A 212 -11.29 29.63 54.19
N ASP A 213 -12.57 29.29 54.15
CA ASP A 213 -13.56 29.77 55.10
C ASP A 213 -13.62 28.84 56.32
N TYR A 214 -13.91 29.41 57.48
CA TYR A 214 -13.97 28.66 58.73
C TYR A 214 -15.19 29.01 59.57
N GLU A 215 -15.57 28.06 60.41
CA GLU A 215 -16.62 28.21 61.41
C GLU A 215 -16.21 27.43 62.66
N LEU A 216 -15.99 28.14 63.76
CA LEU A 216 -15.83 27.58 65.09
C LEU A 216 -17.19 27.57 65.78
N TRP A 217 -17.64 26.42 66.23
CA TRP A 217 -18.96 26.28 66.85
C TRP A 217 -18.97 25.21 67.94
N ARG A 218 -20.02 25.22 68.76
CA ARG A 218 -20.29 24.18 69.76
C ARG A 218 -21.77 23.87 69.82
N THR A 219 -22.13 22.73 70.40
CA THR A 219 -23.51 22.47 70.79
C THR A 219 -23.80 23.21 72.10
N HIS A 220 -24.78 24.11 72.09
CA HIS A 220 -25.14 24.89 73.27
C HIS A 220 -25.66 23.96 74.39
N PRO A 221 -25.08 23.97 75.60
CA PRO A 221 -25.43 23.04 76.68
C PRO A 221 -26.91 23.07 77.07
N ASP A 222 -27.53 24.27 77.05
CA ASP A 222 -28.94 24.42 77.46
C ASP A 222 -29.97 24.15 76.38
N SER A 223 -29.67 24.51 75.13
CA SER A 223 -30.65 24.45 74.05
C SER A 223 -30.44 23.28 73.10
N GLY A 224 -29.28 22.61 73.16
CA GLY A 224 -28.89 21.56 72.22
C GLY A 224 -28.67 22.07 70.78
N LYS A 225 -28.78 23.39 70.55
CA LYS A 225 -28.64 23.99 69.22
C LYS A 225 -27.18 24.34 68.94
N LYS A 226 -26.82 24.34 67.67
CA LYS A 226 -25.52 24.83 67.17
C LYS A 226 -25.34 26.31 67.53
N GLN A 227 -24.34 26.61 68.35
CA GLN A 227 -23.91 27.97 68.69
C GLN A 227 -22.63 28.27 67.92
N ILE A 228 -22.70 29.22 66.99
CA ILE A 228 -21.52 29.74 66.29
C ILE A 228 -20.75 30.65 67.25
N ILE A 229 -19.47 30.36 67.38
CA ILE A 229 -18.54 31.07 68.24
C ILE A 229 -17.78 32.13 67.42
N ALA A 230 -17.25 31.72 66.26
CA ALA A 230 -16.60 32.60 65.29
C ALA A 230 -16.78 32.01 63.89
N ALA A 231 -16.94 32.85 62.88
CA ALA A 231 -17.09 32.40 61.49
C ALA A 231 -16.57 33.45 60.52
N SER A 232 -16.04 33.02 59.37
CA SER A 232 -15.69 33.91 58.26
C SER A 232 -16.92 34.26 57.40
N LEU A 233 -17.88 33.34 57.26
CA LEU A 233 -19.11 33.49 56.46
C LEU A 233 -20.37 33.51 57.33
N LYS A 234 -21.39 34.26 56.89
CA LYS A 234 -22.72 34.28 57.53
C LYS A 234 -23.65 33.17 57.06
N SER A 235 -23.43 32.61 55.87
CA SER A 235 -24.31 31.66 55.20
C SER A 235 -24.04 30.18 55.54
N GLY A 236 -23.08 29.90 56.43
CA GLY A 236 -22.61 28.54 56.73
C GLY A 236 -21.66 27.99 55.67
N LEU A 237 -21.03 26.85 55.98
CA LEU A 237 -20.03 26.19 55.13
C LEU A 237 -20.63 25.00 54.36
N ASP A 238 -20.24 24.83 53.09
CA ASP A 238 -20.58 23.64 52.31
C ASP A 238 -19.57 22.51 52.54
N SER A 239 -20.09 21.36 52.97
CA SER A 239 -19.37 20.10 53.13
C SER A 239 -17.99 20.24 53.82
N PRO A 240 -17.92 20.94 54.97
CA PRO A 240 -16.65 21.29 55.59
C PRO A 240 -15.89 20.08 56.13
N VAL A 241 -14.60 20.26 56.34
CA VAL A 241 -13.80 19.35 57.17
C VAL A 241 -13.93 19.81 58.61
N GLU A 242 -14.43 18.92 59.48
CA GLU A 242 -14.69 19.19 60.88
C GLU A 242 -13.61 18.56 61.77
N ILE A 243 -12.94 19.38 62.58
CA ILE A 243 -11.94 18.91 63.55
C ILE A 243 -12.44 19.22 64.97
N PRO A 244 -12.59 18.20 65.84
CA PRO A 244 -13.04 18.41 67.21
C PRO A 244 -11.92 18.94 68.10
N LEU A 245 -12.28 19.83 69.02
CA LEU A 245 -11.49 20.35 70.13
C LEU A 245 -12.14 19.93 71.43
N SER A 246 -11.49 19.02 72.15
CA SER A 246 -11.95 18.58 73.47
C SER A 246 -11.57 19.61 74.54
N LEU A 247 -12.59 20.14 75.24
CA LEU A 247 -12.47 21.07 76.37
C LEU A 247 -13.07 20.43 77.64
N PRO A 248 -12.81 20.96 78.86
CA PRO A 248 -13.08 20.26 80.14
C PRO A 248 -14.52 19.77 80.39
N ASN A 249 -15.51 20.26 79.64
CA ASN A 249 -16.92 19.93 79.79
C ASN A 249 -17.70 19.98 78.47
N GLY A 250 -17.03 19.83 77.33
CA GLY A 250 -17.69 19.78 76.03
C GLY A 250 -16.71 19.76 74.85
N GLU A 251 -17.25 19.49 73.67
CA GLU A 251 -16.50 19.49 72.42
C GLU A 251 -16.91 20.69 71.56
N TRP A 252 -15.91 21.38 71.04
CA TRP A 252 -16.08 22.41 70.03
C TRP A 252 -15.58 21.87 68.69
N ILE A 253 -16.12 22.39 67.61
CA ILE A 253 -15.78 21.93 66.27
C ILE A 253 -15.29 23.12 65.46
N LEU A 254 -14.08 22.99 64.91
CA LEU A 254 -13.57 23.88 63.89
C LEU A 254 -13.86 23.24 62.53
N ALA A 255 -14.78 23.85 61.79
CA ALA A 255 -15.14 23.47 60.44
C ALA A 255 -14.42 24.37 59.43
N VAL A 256 -13.84 23.79 58.38
CA VAL A 256 -13.10 24.54 57.34
C VAL A 256 -13.48 24.06 55.93
N THR A 257 -13.68 24.98 55.00
CA THR A 257 -13.98 24.69 53.58
C THR A 257 -13.19 25.63 52.65
N PRO A 258 -12.67 25.17 51.50
CA PRO A 258 -11.97 26.07 50.57
C PRO A 258 -12.93 27.07 49.93
N VAL A 259 -12.49 28.33 49.79
CA VAL A 259 -13.29 29.41 49.17
C VAL A 259 -13.66 29.08 47.71
N SER A 260 -12.79 28.36 47.01
CA SER A 260 -13.02 27.90 45.63
C SER A 260 -14.00 26.73 45.50
N GLY A 261 -14.45 26.15 46.62
CA GLY A 261 -15.14 24.87 46.65
C GLY A 261 -14.20 23.66 46.47
N TRP A 262 -14.74 22.47 46.75
CA TRP A 262 -13.99 21.21 46.71
C TRP A 262 -13.65 20.74 45.30
N HIS A 263 -14.56 20.99 44.35
CA HIS A 263 -14.48 20.52 42.98
C HIS A 263 -14.19 21.68 42.03
N THR A 264 -13.37 21.40 41.02
CA THR A 264 -13.07 22.35 39.96
C THR A 264 -13.57 21.75 38.65
N PHE A 265 -14.66 22.28 38.11
CA PHE A 265 -15.28 21.71 36.90
C PHE A 265 -14.31 21.63 35.70
N SER A 266 -13.36 22.57 35.61
CA SER A 266 -12.39 22.63 34.52
C SER A 266 -11.45 21.43 34.44
N SER A 267 -11.01 20.85 35.57
CA SER A 267 -10.10 19.70 35.55
C SER A 267 -10.80 18.44 35.03
N VAL A 268 -12.05 18.22 35.45
CA VAL A 268 -12.87 17.10 34.99
C VAL A 268 -13.22 17.26 33.51
N ALA A 269 -13.60 18.46 33.08
CA ALA A 269 -13.93 18.74 31.68
C ALA A 269 -12.72 18.55 30.76
N PHE A 270 -11.54 19.04 31.15
CA PHE A 270 -10.29 18.83 30.41
C PHE A 270 -9.93 17.34 30.33
N GLY A 271 -9.99 16.62 31.46
CA GLY A 271 -9.76 15.18 31.51
C GLY A 271 -10.72 14.40 30.59
N ALA A 272 -12.00 14.74 30.59
CA ALA A 272 -13.01 14.13 29.73
C ALA A 272 -12.74 14.40 28.24
N SER A 273 -12.36 15.63 27.87
CA SER A 273 -12.00 15.98 26.50
C SER A 273 -10.77 15.21 26.02
N LEU A 274 -9.73 15.10 26.86
CA LEU A 274 -8.53 14.36 26.54
C LEU A 274 -8.82 12.85 26.43
N GLY A 275 -9.62 12.31 27.34
CA GLY A 275 -10.06 10.91 27.31
C GLY A 275 -10.83 10.59 26.03
N LEU A 276 -11.77 11.45 25.63
CA LEU A 276 -12.51 11.32 24.37
C LEU A 276 -11.57 11.36 23.16
N PHE A 277 -10.62 12.29 23.15
CA PHE A 277 -9.62 12.39 22.10
C PHE A 277 -8.77 11.11 21.98
N ILE A 278 -8.27 10.59 23.10
CA ILE A 278 -7.50 9.33 23.15
C ILE A 278 -8.35 8.16 22.64
N SER A 279 -9.62 8.06 23.04
CA SER A 279 -10.51 7.00 22.59
C SER A 279 -10.78 7.06 21.09
N LEU A 280 -11.03 8.25 20.55
CA LEU A 280 -11.24 8.45 19.12
C LEU A 280 -9.98 8.14 18.31
N MET A 281 -8.81 8.60 18.77
CA MET A 281 -7.53 8.30 18.14
C MET A 281 -7.20 6.81 18.16
N SER A 282 -7.42 6.14 19.28
CA SER A 282 -7.20 4.70 19.41
C SER A 282 -8.09 3.92 18.43
N ALA A 283 -9.37 4.27 18.36
CA ALA A 283 -10.31 3.67 17.42
C ALA A 283 -9.93 3.95 15.97
N PHE A 284 -9.51 5.18 15.64
CA PHE A 284 -9.06 5.56 14.30
C PHE A 284 -7.83 4.75 13.87
N ILE A 285 -6.82 4.64 14.73
CA ILE A 285 -5.61 3.85 14.46
C ILE A 285 -5.98 2.38 14.22
N ILE A 286 -6.80 1.78 15.08
CA ILE A 286 -7.24 0.40 14.89
C ILE A 286 -8.01 0.21 13.58
N HIS A 287 -8.86 1.18 13.22
CA HIS A 287 -9.63 1.15 11.99
C HIS A 287 -8.72 1.17 10.76
N VAL A 288 -7.72 2.06 10.75
CA VAL A 288 -6.73 2.16 9.66
C VAL A 288 -5.90 0.88 9.57
N LEU A 289 -5.36 0.38 10.69
CA LEU A 289 -4.54 -0.83 10.72
C LEU A 289 -5.29 -2.07 10.23
N LEU A 290 -6.56 -2.21 10.58
CA LEU A 290 -7.38 -3.34 10.14
C LEU A 290 -7.89 -3.17 8.69
N ARG A 291 -7.98 -1.94 8.17
CA ARG A 291 -8.40 -1.67 6.78
C ARG A 291 -7.27 -1.84 5.75
N GLN A 292 -6.04 -1.43 6.09
CA GLN A 292 -4.87 -1.54 5.20
C GLN A 292 -4.67 -2.93 4.56
N PRO A 293 -4.67 -4.05 5.30
CA PRO A 293 -4.42 -5.36 4.70
C PRO A 293 -5.49 -5.78 3.69
N ILE A 294 -6.72 -5.27 3.81
CA ILE A 294 -7.80 -5.55 2.85
C ILE A 294 -7.51 -4.86 1.51
N VAL A 295 -7.13 -3.59 1.55
CA VAL A 295 -6.81 -2.79 0.35
C VAL A 295 -5.57 -3.33 -0.34
N LEU A 296 -4.51 -3.62 0.42
CA LEU A 296 -3.26 -4.19 -0.10
C LEU A 296 -3.49 -5.53 -0.81
N ARG A 297 -4.35 -6.41 -0.27
CA ARG A 297 -4.68 -7.68 -0.93
C ARG A 297 -5.36 -7.49 -2.28
N GLN A 298 -6.24 -6.49 -2.41
CA GLN A 298 -6.90 -6.19 -3.68
C GLN A 298 -5.92 -5.65 -4.72
N GLU A 299 -5.02 -4.76 -4.30
CA GLU A 299 -4.02 -4.18 -5.20
C GLU A 299 -2.99 -5.22 -5.66
N VAL A 300 -2.49 -6.06 -4.74
CA VAL A 300 -1.61 -7.19 -5.10
C VAL A 300 -2.31 -8.14 -6.06
N ALA A 301 -3.58 -8.46 -5.86
CA ALA A 301 -4.34 -9.32 -6.76
C ALA A 301 -4.48 -8.70 -8.16
N SER A 302 -4.76 -7.39 -8.25
CA SER A 302 -4.85 -6.67 -9.52
C SER A 302 -3.52 -6.66 -10.27
N ARG A 303 -2.43 -6.30 -9.60
CA ARG A 303 -1.07 -6.31 -10.18
C ARG A 303 -0.62 -7.69 -10.62
N THR A 304 -0.94 -8.71 -9.83
CA THR A 304 -0.62 -10.10 -10.19
C THR A 304 -1.35 -10.51 -11.47
N ARG A 305 -2.61 -10.09 -11.64
CA ARG A 305 -3.38 -10.35 -12.86
C ARG A 305 -2.83 -9.61 -14.08
N GLU A 306 -2.52 -8.32 -13.95
CA GLU A 306 -1.88 -7.53 -15.02
C GLU A 306 -0.56 -8.16 -15.48
N LEU A 307 0.28 -8.59 -14.53
CA LEU A 307 1.55 -9.26 -14.83
C LEU A 307 1.34 -10.59 -15.56
N GLN A 308 0.37 -11.40 -15.11
CA GLN A 308 0.04 -12.67 -15.77
C GLN A 308 -0.48 -12.45 -17.20
N GLU A 309 -1.33 -11.46 -17.42
CA GLU A 309 -1.83 -11.12 -18.75
C GLU A 309 -0.70 -10.63 -19.67
N SER A 310 0.18 -9.75 -19.19
CA SER A 310 1.35 -9.29 -19.96
C SER A 310 2.32 -10.44 -20.27
N GLN A 311 2.54 -11.35 -19.32
CA GLN A 311 3.42 -12.50 -19.52
C GLN A 311 2.81 -13.50 -20.51
N ALA A 312 1.49 -13.71 -20.46
CA ALA A 312 0.78 -14.56 -21.42
C ALA A 312 0.83 -13.98 -22.84
N ILE A 313 0.60 -12.67 -23.00
CA ILE A 313 0.71 -11.98 -24.30
C ILE A 313 2.13 -12.08 -24.85
N LEU A 314 3.15 -11.85 -24.01
CA LEU A 314 4.55 -11.97 -24.40
C LEU A 314 4.87 -13.39 -24.85
N HIS A 315 4.45 -14.39 -24.06
CA HIS A 315 4.67 -15.79 -24.39
C HIS A 315 3.98 -16.21 -25.69
N GLU A 316 2.73 -15.78 -25.89
CA GLU A 316 1.98 -16.04 -27.12
C GLU A 316 2.67 -15.39 -28.34
N SER A 317 3.14 -14.16 -28.21
CA SER A 317 3.88 -13.45 -29.27
C SER A 317 5.20 -14.16 -29.60
N GLU A 318 5.97 -14.58 -28.59
CA GLU A 318 7.22 -15.32 -28.79
C GLU A 318 6.97 -16.68 -29.47
N GLN A 319 5.92 -17.41 -29.05
CA GLN A 319 5.53 -18.67 -29.68
C GLN A 319 5.12 -18.47 -31.14
N LYS A 320 4.30 -17.46 -31.44
CA LYS A 320 3.89 -17.13 -32.81
C LYS A 320 5.09 -16.79 -33.69
N PHE A 321 6.01 -15.95 -33.20
CA PHE A 321 7.24 -15.63 -33.92
C PHE A 321 8.09 -16.88 -34.19
N ARG A 322 8.32 -17.70 -33.15
CA ARG A 322 9.09 -18.94 -33.28
C ARG A 322 8.48 -19.88 -34.31
N LEU A 323 7.17 -20.11 -34.25
CA LEU A 323 6.47 -20.97 -35.21
C LEU A 323 6.48 -20.40 -36.63
N ALA A 324 6.33 -19.08 -36.79
CA ALA A 324 6.38 -18.43 -38.10
C ALA A 324 7.76 -18.51 -38.74
N PHE A 325 8.82 -18.25 -37.97
CA PHE A 325 10.21 -18.39 -38.43
C PHE A 325 10.52 -19.84 -38.78
N GLU A 326 10.14 -20.76 -37.90
CA GLU A 326 10.47 -22.19 -37.99
C GLU A 326 9.77 -22.91 -39.15
N ASN A 327 8.48 -22.63 -39.36
CA ASN A 327 7.64 -23.27 -40.37
C ASN A 327 7.54 -22.48 -41.69
N ALA A 328 8.38 -21.47 -41.90
CA ALA A 328 8.38 -20.74 -43.17
C ALA A 328 8.83 -21.64 -44.32
N ASN A 329 8.13 -21.57 -45.47
CA ASN A 329 8.46 -22.33 -46.68
C ASN A 329 9.69 -21.82 -47.45
N THR A 330 10.35 -20.79 -46.92
CA THR A 330 11.61 -20.24 -47.42
C THR A 330 12.68 -20.42 -46.35
N GLY A 331 13.92 -20.66 -46.75
CA GLY A 331 15.04 -20.69 -45.82
C GLY A 331 15.21 -19.33 -45.18
N MET A 332 15.21 -19.26 -43.86
CA MET A 332 15.43 -18.01 -43.12
C MET A 332 16.65 -18.16 -42.22
N CYS A 333 17.48 -17.12 -42.17
CA CYS A 333 18.54 -17.03 -41.20
C CYS A 333 18.73 -15.61 -40.67
N LEU A 334 19.17 -15.55 -39.41
CA LEU A 334 19.71 -14.34 -38.80
C LEU A 334 21.22 -14.39 -38.93
N VAL A 335 21.81 -13.31 -39.42
CA VAL A 335 23.25 -13.23 -39.68
C VAL A 335 23.82 -12.04 -38.92
N ASP A 336 24.87 -12.25 -38.13
CA ASP A 336 25.53 -11.13 -37.48
C ASP A 336 26.30 -10.25 -38.49
N MET A 337 26.84 -9.13 -38.02
CA MET A 337 27.63 -8.22 -38.86
C MET A 337 28.95 -8.82 -39.37
N ALA A 338 29.40 -9.95 -38.82
CA ALA A 338 30.59 -10.67 -39.27
C ALA A 338 30.28 -11.78 -40.31
N GLY A 339 28.99 -11.99 -40.62
CA GLY A 339 28.55 -13.01 -41.57
C GLY A 339 28.33 -14.40 -40.96
N ASN A 340 28.33 -14.54 -39.63
CA ASN A 340 28.02 -15.80 -38.95
C ASN A 340 26.51 -16.00 -38.89
N LEU A 341 26.07 -17.23 -39.14
CA LEU A 341 24.67 -17.63 -39.03
C LEU A 341 24.32 -17.76 -37.54
N MET A 342 23.58 -16.80 -36.98
CA MET A 342 23.18 -16.82 -35.57
C MET A 342 22.01 -17.76 -35.30
N ARG A 343 21.10 -17.86 -36.27
CA ARG A 343 19.90 -18.70 -36.16
C ARG A 343 19.39 -19.08 -37.53
N VAL A 344 18.98 -20.32 -37.71
CA VAL A 344 18.40 -20.79 -38.98
C VAL A 344 17.07 -21.52 -38.77
N ASN A 345 16.15 -21.41 -39.72
CA ASN A 345 14.91 -22.21 -39.69
C ASN A 345 15.10 -23.61 -40.31
N SER A 346 14.11 -24.48 -40.13
CA SER A 346 14.17 -25.86 -40.68
C SER A 346 14.28 -25.89 -42.19
N LYS A 347 13.65 -24.93 -42.89
CA LYS A 347 13.72 -24.90 -44.36
C LYS A 347 15.11 -24.56 -44.89
N MET A 348 15.87 -23.71 -44.20
CA MET A 348 17.26 -23.40 -44.57
C MET A 348 18.16 -24.64 -44.42
N ALA A 349 17.96 -25.41 -43.34
CA ALA A 349 18.63 -26.69 -43.12
C ALA A 349 18.32 -27.69 -44.25
N GLU A 350 17.06 -27.80 -44.64
CA GLU A 350 16.61 -28.65 -45.76
C GLU A 350 17.24 -28.22 -47.10
N ILE A 351 17.26 -26.92 -47.41
CA ILE A 351 17.83 -26.39 -48.67
C ILE A 351 19.33 -26.65 -48.77
N MET A 352 20.06 -26.53 -47.66
CA MET A 352 21.53 -26.64 -47.66
C MET A 352 22.03 -28.07 -47.37
N GLY A 353 21.18 -28.94 -46.81
CA GLY A 353 21.52 -30.32 -46.44
C GLY A 353 22.27 -30.47 -45.12
N TYR A 354 22.49 -29.37 -44.40
CA TYR A 354 23.14 -29.35 -43.09
C TYR A 354 22.10 -29.36 -41.98
N ASN A 355 22.48 -29.86 -40.80
CA ASN A 355 21.63 -29.67 -39.63
C ASN A 355 21.75 -28.20 -39.13
N LYS A 356 20.83 -27.78 -38.26
CA LYS A 356 20.80 -26.38 -37.79
C LYS A 356 22.01 -26.02 -36.96
N ASP A 357 22.41 -26.88 -36.03
CA ASP A 357 23.55 -26.63 -35.15
C ASP A 357 24.85 -26.49 -35.96
N GLU A 358 25.01 -27.28 -37.03
CA GLU A 358 26.09 -27.18 -38.02
C GLU A 358 26.03 -25.82 -38.72
N LEU A 359 24.86 -25.42 -39.23
CA LEU A 359 24.69 -24.14 -39.92
C LEU A 359 24.96 -22.95 -39.00
N GLU A 360 24.55 -23.00 -37.73
CA GLU A 360 24.79 -21.94 -36.74
C GLU A 360 26.27 -21.81 -36.31
N HIS A 361 27.14 -22.70 -36.80
CA HIS A 361 28.58 -22.62 -36.67
C HIS A 361 29.29 -22.30 -38.01
N MET A 362 28.53 -21.97 -39.04
CA MET A 362 29.02 -21.62 -40.37
C MET A 362 28.80 -20.14 -40.69
N THR A 363 29.45 -19.70 -41.76
CA THR A 363 29.31 -18.34 -42.29
C THR A 363 28.58 -18.36 -43.63
N VAL A 364 27.95 -17.26 -44.00
CA VAL A 364 27.23 -17.14 -45.28
C VAL A 364 28.11 -17.37 -46.52
N ASN A 365 29.42 -17.17 -46.38
CA ASN A 365 30.40 -17.34 -47.45
C ASN A 365 30.96 -18.77 -47.52
N SER A 366 30.95 -19.54 -46.43
CA SER A 366 31.38 -20.94 -46.48
C SER A 366 30.41 -21.84 -47.26
N LEU A 367 29.14 -21.45 -47.31
CA LEU A 367 28.08 -22.14 -48.07
C LEU A 367 28.07 -21.81 -49.57
N ALA A 368 28.70 -20.71 -49.99
CA ALA A 368 28.71 -20.28 -51.39
C ALA A 368 29.80 -21.00 -52.19
N VAL A 369 29.54 -21.21 -53.49
CA VAL A 369 30.58 -21.66 -54.44
C VAL A 369 31.72 -20.63 -54.48
N PRO A 370 32.98 -21.03 -54.72
CA PRO A 370 34.13 -20.12 -54.69
C PRO A 370 33.97 -18.85 -55.52
N GLU A 371 33.33 -18.95 -56.69
CA GLU A 371 33.09 -17.84 -57.62
C GLU A 371 32.05 -16.83 -57.12
N ASP A 372 31.15 -17.24 -56.23
CA ASP A 372 30.01 -16.42 -55.75
C ASP A 372 30.20 -15.97 -54.28
N ARG A 373 31.37 -16.22 -53.66
CA ARG A 373 31.63 -15.89 -52.23
C ARG A 373 31.59 -14.40 -51.95
N ASP A 374 32.12 -13.58 -52.86
CA ASP A 374 32.23 -12.14 -52.65
C ASP A 374 30.89 -11.41 -52.79
N MET A 375 29.89 -12.05 -53.41
CA MET A 375 28.56 -11.46 -53.62
C MET A 375 27.85 -11.09 -52.30
N SER A 376 28.06 -11.86 -51.23
CA SER A 376 27.47 -11.53 -49.92
C SER A 376 28.15 -10.32 -49.28
N THR A 377 29.46 -10.18 -49.46
CA THR A 377 30.26 -9.08 -48.92
C THR A 377 29.90 -7.77 -49.63
N GLU A 378 29.80 -7.80 -50.97
CA GLU A 378 29.34 -6.67 -51.78
C GLU A 378 27.92 -6.22 -51.38
N PHE A 379 27.05 -7.19 -51.06
CA PHE A 379 25.72 -6.90 -50.55
C PHE A 379 25.76 -6.15 -49.22
N VAL A 380 26.57 -6.59 -48.25
CA VAL A 380 26.70 -5.94 -46.94
C VAL A 380 27.20 -4.51 -47.10
N GLU A 381 28.23 -4.27 -47.91
CA GLU A 381 28.76 -2.93 -48.19
C GLU A 381 27.71 -2.01 -48.82
N LYS A 382 26.91 -2.54 -49.75
CA LYS A 382 25.81 -1.80 -50.38
C LYS A 382 24.66 -1.49 -49.41
N ALA A 383 24.30 -2.43 -48.55
CA ALA A 383 23.25 -2.26 -47.55
C ALA A 383 23.64 -1.25 -46.44
N LEU A 384 24.94 -1.11 -46.16
CA LEU A 384 25.47 -0.12 -45.21
C LEU A 384 25.57 1.29 -45.80
N SER A 385 25.74 1.41 -47.13
CA SER A 385 25.95 2.68 -47.83
C SER A 385 24.68 3.30 -48.44
N SER A 386 23.60 2.53 -48.57
CA SER A 386 22.34 2.98 -49.17
C SER A 386 21.22 3.19 -48.16
N SER A 387 20.24 4.02 -48.51
CA SER A 387 19.04 4.27 -47.71
C SER A 387 18.03 3.11 -47.78
N ASP A 388 18.11 2.31 -48.84
CA ASP A 388 17.30 1.11 -49.04
C ASP A 388 18.04 -0.11 -48.47
N SER A 389 17.66 -0.50 -47.26
CA SER A 389 18.31 -1.56 -46.48
C SER A 389 17.92 -2.98 -46.89
N SER A 390 17.25 -3.16 -48.04
CA SER A 390 16.89 -4.47 -48.59
C SER A 390 17.21 -4.59 -50.07
N SER A 391 17.79 -5.72 -50.48
CA SER A 391 18.08 -6.04 -51.88
C SER A 391 18.05 -7.55 -52.07
N SER A 392 17.90 -8.00 -53.31
CA SER A 392 17.90 -9.41 -53.66
C SER A 392 18.90 -9.72 -54.77
N PHE A 393 19.43 -10.94 -54.75
CA PHE A 393 20.38 -11.45 -55.72
C PHE A 393 20.25 -12.98 -55.83
N GLU A 394 20.66 -13.54 -56.96
CA GLU A 394 20.74 -14.99 -57.15
C GLU A 394 22.20 -15.40 -56.99
N LYS A 395 22.47 -16.41 -56.15
CA LYS A 395 23.81 -17.00 -56.05
C LYS A 395 23.75 -18.51 -55.90
N ARG A 396 24.88 -19.16 -56.16
CA ARG A 396 25.01 -20.61 -56.06
C ARG A 396 25.60 -21.03 -54.73
N TYR A 397 25.02 -22.08 -54.17
CA TYR A 397 25.42 -22.71 -52.93
C TYR A 397 25.93 -24.12 -53.17
N CYS A 398 26.85 -24.55 -52.31
CA CYS A 398 27.30 -25.94 -52.21
C CYS A 398 26.42 -26.66 -51.19
N HIS A 399 25.60 -27.60 -51.64
CA HIS A 399 24.89 -28.50 -50.75
C HIS A 399 25.88 -29.41 -50.01
N LYS A 400 25.53 -29.91 -48.82
CA LYS A 400 26.37 -30.84 -48.03
C LYS A 400 26.82 -32.07 -48.83
N ASP A 401 25.93 -32.61 -49.66
CA ASP A 401 26.19 -33.75 -50.55
C ASP A 401 26.99 -33.39 -51.82
N GLY A 402 27.45 -32.15 -51.96
CA GLY A 402 28.34 -31.69 -53.04
C GLY A 402 27.66 -31.26 -54.34
N HIS A 403 26.33 -31.32 -54.43
CA HIS A 403 25.60 -30.79 -55.59
C HIS A 403 25.33 -29.28 -55.47
N LEU A 404 25.03 -28.65 -56.61
CA LEU A 404 24.79 -27.21 -56.71
C LEU A 404 23.32 -26.86 -56.39
N VAL A 405 23.11 -25.86 -55.55
CA VAL A 405 21.79 -25.29 -55.25
C VAL A 405 21.78 -23.82 -55.68
N TRP A 406 20.82 -23.42 -56.51
CA TRP A 406 20.59 -22.02 -56.83
C TRP A 406 19.68 -21.40 -55.77
N GLY A 407 20.19 -20.43 -55.03
CA GLY A 407 19.40 -19.69 -54.05
C GLY A 407 19.16 -18.25 -54.50
N GLN A 408 17.89 -17.86 -54.52
CA GLN A 408 17.51 -16.46 -54.56
C GLN A 408 17.52 -15.91 -53.13
N VAL A 409 18.43 -14.97 -52.86
CA VAL A 409 18.65 -14.38 -51.54
C VAL A 409 18.00 -13.01 -51.51
N ALA A 410 17.18 -12.76 -50.51
CA ALA A 410 16.71 -11.44 -50.15
C ALA A 410 17.10 -11.18 -48.69
N SER A 411 17.77 -10.07 -48.41
CA SER A 411 18.23 -9.77 -47.05
C SER A 411 17.91 -8.34 -46.65
N SER A 412 17.68 -8.12 -45.36
CA SER A 412 17.37 -6.81 -44.79
C SER A 412 18.16 -6.56 -43.51
N LEU A 413 18.77 -5.37 -43.39
CA LEU A 413 19.50 -4.96 -42.21
C LEU A 413 18.55 -4.51 -41.08
N VAL A 414 18.71 -5.12 -39.90
CA VAL A 414 18.07 -4.71 -38.65
C VAL A 414 19.03 -3.84 -37.86
N ARG A 415 18.51 -2.77 -37.27
CA ARG A 415 19.25 -1.82 -36.44
C ARG A 415 18.76 -1.89 -35.00
N ASN A 416 19.67 -1.67 -34.05
CA ASN A 416 19.35 -1.63 -32.63
C ASN A 416 18.61 -0.33 -32.26
N ALA A 417 18.21 -0.18 -30.98
CA ALA A 417 17.51 1.00 -30.49
C ALA A 417 18.30 2.32 -30.61
N ALA A 418 19.63 2.25 -30.77
CA ALA A 418 20.51 3.40 -31.01
C ALA A 418 20.69 3.74 -32.49
N GLY A 419 20.08 2.96 -33.41
CA GLY A 419 20.17 3.15 -34.87
C GLY A 419 21.39 2.49 -35.52
N GLU A 420 22.20 1.76 -34.76
CA GLU A 420 23.40 1.08 -35.27
C GLU A 420 23.04 -0.28 -35.91
N PRO A 421 23.75 -0.73 -36.95
CA PRO A 421 23.58 -2.07 -37.52
C PRO A 421 23.73 -3.17 -36.46
N ASP A 422 22.77 -4.10 -36.38
CA ASP A 422 22.73 -5.16 -35.38
C ASP A 422 22.92 -6.55 -36.03
N TYR A 423 21.99 -6.93 -36.92
CA TYR A 423 22.05 -8.18 -37.67
C TYR A 423 21.25 -8.08 -38.97
N PHE A 424 21.41 -9.05 -39.86
CA PHE A 424 20.63 -9.21 -41.08
C PHE A 424 19.59 -10.31 -40.94
N ILE A 425 18.39 -10.08 -41.46
CA ILE A 425 17.40 -11.13 -41.71
C ILE A 425 17.51 -11.51 -43.17
N SER A 426 17.93 -12.74 -43.46
CA SER A 426 18.09 -13.24 -44.82
C SER A 426 17.10 -14.35 -45.12
N GLN A 427 16.52 -14.28 -46.32
CA GLN A 427 15.56 -15.23 -46.87
C GLN A 427 16.15 -15.85 -48.14
N ILE A 428 16.17 -17.17 -48.21
CA ILE A 428 16.73 -17.96 -49.31
C ILE A 428 15.63 -18.84 -49.89
N GLN A 429 15.33 -18.64 -51.17
CA GLN A 429 14.45 -19.51 -51.94
C GLN A 429 15.27 -20.38 -52.89
N ASP A 430 15.09 -21.70 -52.81
CA ASP A 430 15.68 -22.62 -53.79
C ASP A 430 14.96 -22.47 -55.14
N ILE A 431 15.71 -22.03 -56.15
CA ILE A 431 15.25 -21.83 -57.53
C ILE A 431 15.93 -22.81 -58.50
N THR A 432 16.56 -23.88 -57.99
CA THR A 432 17.28 -24.88 -58.80
C THR A 432 16.37 -25.53 -59.83
N LEU A 433 15.16 -25.94 -59.43
CA LEU A 433 14.19 -26.52 -60.35
C LEU A 433 13.76 -25.53 -61.44
N ARG A 434 13.58 -24.25 -61.08
CA ARG A 434 13.22 -23.20 -62.04
C ARG A 434 14.29 -23.03 -63.10
N LYS A 435 15.57 -22.97 -62.71
CA LYS A 435 16.70 -22.87 -63.65
C LYS A 435 16.78 -24.11 -64.56
N LYS A 436 16.60 -25.32 -64.02
CA LYS A 436 16.57 -26.56 -64.81
C LYS A 436 15.44 -26.57 -65.84
N MET A 437 14.23 -26.18 -65.44
CA MET A 437 13.09 -26.11 -66.37
C MET A 437 13.29 -25.05 -67.46
N GLU A 438 13.93 -23.93 -67.13
CA GLU A 438 14.25 -22.87 -68.10
C GLU A 438 15.28 -23.36 -69.14
N GLU A 439 16.29 -24.11 -68.71
CA GLU A 439 17.27 -24.76 -69.58
C GLU A 439 16.63 -25.83 -70.48
N GLU A 440 15.79 -26.71 -69.93
CA GLU A 440 15.07 -27.75 -70.68
C GLU A 440 14.13 -27.15 -71.72
N ARG A 441 13.38 -26.10 -71.36
CA ARG A 441 12.51 -25.38 -72.28
C ARG A 441 13.30 -24.78 -73.44
N SER A 442 14.41 -24.12 -73.15
CA SER A 442 15.31 -23.56 -74.17
C SER A 442 15.89 -24.62 -75.11
N ALA A 443 16.13 -25.84 -74.61
CA ALA A 443 16.53 -26.97 -75.45
C ALA A 443 15.39 -27.48 -76.34
N MET A 444 14.17 -27.58 -75.82
CA MET A 444 13.00 -28.06 -76.58
C MET A 444 12.55 -27.07 -77.67
N GLU A 445 12.57 -25.76 -77.39
CA GLU A 445 12.28 -24.72 -78.40
C GLU A 445 13.25 -24.80 -79.59
N ARG A 446 14.55 -25.05 -79.33
CA ARG A 446 15.54 -25.28 -80.38
C ARG A 446 15.23 -26.52 -81.22
N GLN A 447 14.72 -27.59 -80.62
CA GLN A 447 14.34 -28.82 -81.33
C GLN A 447 13.09 -28.62 -82.21
N LEU A 448 12.06 -27.92 -81.72
CA LEU A 448 10.84 -27.64 -82.48
C LEU A 448 11.12 -26.81 -83.75
N LEU A 449 11.96 -25.78 -83.64
CA LEU A 449 12.38 -24.97 -84.78
C LEU A 449 13.09 -25.80 -85.86
N HIS A 450 13.79 -26.87 -85.48
CA HIS A 450 14.43 -27.78 -86.42
C HIS A 450 13.39 -28.64 -87.17
N THR A 451 12.41 -29.21 -86.47
CA THR A 451 11.35 -30.05 -87.07
C THR A 451 10.42 -29.26 -88.00
N GLN A 452 10.02 -28.05 -87.64
CA GLN A 452 9.14 -27.21 -88.48
C GLN A 452 9.77 -26.88 -89.84
N LYS A 453 11.09 -26.71 -89.91
CA LYS A 453 11.81 -26.50 -91.19
C LYS A 453 11.69 -27.72 -92.11
N LEU A 454 11.71 -28.94 -91.57
CA LEU A 454 11.59 -30.18 -92.34
C LEU A 454 10.14 -30.40 -92.83
N GLU A 455 9.13 -30.10 -92.01
CA GLU A 455 7.72 -30.21 -92.38
C GLU A 455 7.34 -29.23 -93.51
N SER A 456 7.80 -27.97 -93.41
CA SER A 456 7.58 -26.96 -94.46
C SER A 456 8.21 -27.37 -95.80
N LEU A 457 9.38 -28.04 -95.78
CA LEU A 457 10.01 -28.56 -96.99
C LEU A 457 9.15 -29.65 -97.65
N GLY A 458 8.56 -30.54 -96.85
CA GLY A 458 7.71 -31.63 -97.34
C GLY A 458 6.40 -31.14 -97.97
N VAL A 459 5.71 -30.18 -97.34
CA VAL A 459 4.45 -29.63 -97.89
C VAL A 459 4.70 -28.93 -99.24
N LEU A 460 5.76 -28.14 -99.34
CA LEU A 460 6.13 -27.45 -100.59
C LEU A 460 6.54 -28.43 -101.69
N ALA A 461 7.33 -29.45 -101.37
CA ALA A 461 7.72 -30.48 -102.34
C ALA A 461 6.50 -31.24 -102.89
N GLY A 462 5.51 -31.54 -102.03
CA GLY A 462 4.25 -32.16 -102.42
C GLY A 462 3.40 -31.33 -103.38
N GLY A 463 3.23 -30.05 -103.09
CA GLY A 463 2.47 -29.12 -103.95
C GLY A 463 3.15 -28.91 -105.30
N ILE A 464 4.47 -28.69 -105.30
CA ILE A 464 5.25 -28.50 -106.53
C ILE A 464 5.17 -29.74 -107.42
N ALA A 465 5.39 -30.94 -106.86
CA ALA A 465 5.36 -32.19 -107.63
C ALA A 465 3.97 -32.48 -108.24
N HIS A 466 2.89 -32.17 -107.53
CA HIS A 466 1.53 -32.29 -108.05
C HIS A 466 1.32 -31.39 -109.29
N ASP A 467 1.75 -30.14 -109.21
CA ASP A 467 1.59 -29.18 -110.30
C ASP A 467 2.45 -29.55 -111.52
N PHE A 468 3.66 -30.05 -111.29
CA PHE A 468 4.49 -30.63 -112.36
C PHE A 468 3.77 -31.77 -113.08
N ASN A 469 3.19 -32.73 -112.34
CA ASN A 469 2.49 -33.86 -112.93
C ASN A 469 1.28 -33.43 -113.78
N ASN A 470 0.55 -32.39 -113.34
CA ASN A 470 -0.58 -31.87 -114.11
C ASN A 470 -0.14 -31.31 -115.47
N ILE A 471 0.93 -30.53 -115.49
CA ILE A 471 1.48 -29.95 -116.72
C ILE A 471 2.02 -31.05 -117.63
N LEU A 472 2.80 -31.99 -117.07
CA LEU A 472 3.39 -33.09 -117.82
C LEU A 472 2.34 -34.01 -118.44
N MET A 473 1.25 -34.31 -117.71
CA MET A 473 0.17 -35.14 -118.22
C MET A 473 -0.61 -34.47 -119.36
N ALA A 474 -0.78 -33.14 -119.30
CA ALA A 474 -1.35 -32.38 -120.42
C ALA A 474 -0.42 -32.40 -121.65
N ILE A 475 0.89 -32.27 -121.45
CA ILE A 475 1.88 -32.37 -122.54
C ILE A 475 1.82 -33.76 -123.17
N ILE A 476 1.89 -34.82 -122.37
CA ILE A 476 1.83 -36.21 -122.86
C ILE A 476 0.51 -36.44 -123.61
N GLY A 477 -0.63 -36.10 -123.01
CA GLY A 477 -1.95 -36.36 -123.61
C GLY A 477 -2.15 -35.65 -124.95
N ASN A 478 -1.76 -34.37 -125.07
CA ASN A 478 -1.83 -33.66 -126.35
C ASN A 478 -0.87 -34.22 -127.39
N THR A 479 0.32 -34.62 -126.96
CA THR A 479 1.35 -35.21 -127.84
C THR A 479 0.89 -36.57 -128.37
N ASP A 480 0.31 -37.41 -127.51
CA ASP A 480 -0.29 -38.71 -127.91
C ASP A 480 -1.46 -38.53 -128.87
N LEU A 481 -2.31 -37.52 -128.66
CA LEU A 481 -3.43 -37.25 -129.55
C LEU A 481 -2.95 -36.77 -130.93
N ALA A 482 -1.89 -35.96 -130.96
CA ALA A 482 -1.24 -35.55 -132.21
C ALA A 482 -0.62 -36.75 -132.93
N LEU A 483 0.08 -37.63 -132.21
CA LEU A 483 0.64 -38.88 -132.74
C LEU A 483 -0.43 -39.78 -133.38
N LYS A 484 -1.63 -39.87 -132.77
CA LYS A 484 -2.75 -40.66 -133.33
C LYS A 484 -3.34 -40.12 -134.63
N ARG A 485 -3.19 -38.81 -134.90
CA ARG A 485 -3.77 -38.15 -136.08
C ARG A 485 -2.78 -38.01 -137.23
N LEU A 486 -1.49 -38.14 -136.96
CA LEU A 486 -0.44 -38.04 -137.97
C LEU A 486 -0.31 -39.35 -138.77
N SER A 487 0.02 -39.22 -140.06
CA SER A 487 0.43 -40.39 -140.85
C SER A 487 1.72 -40.98 -140.27
N PRO A 488 1.86 -42.32 -140.19
CA PRO A 488 3.04 -42.99 -139.63
C PRO A 488 4.37 -42.59 -140.29
N GLU A 489 4.34 -42.10 -141.54
CA GLU A 489 5.51 -41.70 -142.32
C GLU A 489 5.92 -40.24 -142.09
N SER A 490 5.19 -39.50 -141.24
CA SER A 490 5.50 -38.10 -140.98
C SER A 490 6.81 -37.96 -140.18
N PRO A 491 7.75 -37.10 -140.60
CA PRO A 491 9.00 -36.87 -139.87
C PRO A 491 8.79 -36.26 -138.47
N ALA A 492 7.57 -35.75 -138.17
CA ALA A 492 7.24 -35.21 -136.85
C ALA A 492 7.02 -36.30 -135.78
N VAL A 493 6.75 -37.54 -136.19
CA VAL A 493 6.43 -38.65 -135.26
C VAL A 493 7.57 -38.92 -134.29
N GLU A 494 8.82 -38.98 -134.77
CA GLU A 494 9.98 -39.25 -133.91
C GLU A 494 10.20 -38.14 -132.87
N ASN A 495 10.02 -36.88 -133.26
CA ASN A 495 10.17 -35.75 -132.35
C ASN A 495 9.10 -35.75 -131.26
N LEU A 496 7.84 -36.05 -131.61
CA LEU A 496 6.75 -36.14 -130.64
C LEU A 496 6.95 -37.32 -129.68
N GLN A 497 7.46 -38.47 -130.16
CA GLN A 497 7.82 -39.60 -129.29
C GLN A 497 8.92 -39.24 -128.29
N ARG A 498 9.92 -38.44 -128.70
CA ARG A 498 10.96 -37.94 -127.78
C ARG A 498 10.39 -37.00 -126.72
N VAL A 499 9.40 -36.16 -127.07
CA VAL A 499 8.71 -35.29 -126.09
C VAL A 499 7.96 -36.14 -125.06
N VAL A 500 7.24 -37.18 -125.50
CA VAL A 500 6.54 -38.11 -124.59
C VAL A 500 7.54 -38.80 -123.64
N GLN A 501 8.66 -39.31 -124.16
CA GLN A 501 9.69 -39.94 -123.33
C GLN A 501 10.32 -38.96 -122.33
N ALA A 502 10.60 -37.72 -122.73
CA ALA A 502 11.17 -36.71 -121.83
C ALA A 502 10.17 -36.32 -120.73
N ALA A 503 8.90 -36.12 -121.09
CA ALA A 503 7.84 -35.82 -120.12
C ALA A 503 7.59 -36.99 -119.15
N ALA A 504 7.64 -38.24 -119.63
CA ALA A 504 7.53 -39.42 -118.78
C ALA A 504 8.68 -39.52 -117.76
N ARG A 505 9.92 -39.21 -118.17
CA ARG A 505 11.06 -39.15 -117.24
C ARG A 505 10.92 -38.02 -116.20
N ALA A 506 10.40 -36.86 -116.59
CA ALA A 506 10.15 -35.75 -115.67
C ALA A 506 9.07 -36.10 -114.63
N THR A 507 8.04 -36.85 -115.03
CA THR A 507 6.99 -37.36 -114.12
C THR A 507 7.60 -38.29 -113.07
N GLU A 508 8.57 -39.13 -113.46
CA GLU A 508 9.23 -40.04 -112.51
C GLU A 508 10.10 -39.28 -111.50
N LEU A 509 10.82 -38.24 -111.92
CA LEU A 509 11.55 -37.35 -111.00
C LEU A 509 10.61 -36.62 -110.03
N ALA A 510 9.46 -36.14 -110.50
CA ALA A 510 8.44 -35.51 -109.65
C ALA A 510 7.90 -36.50 -108.60
N LYS A 511 7.71 -37.78 -108.96
CA LYS A 511 7.32 -38.83 -108.00
C LYS A 511 8.41 -39.11 -106.97
N GLN A 512 9.68 -39.16 -107.37
CA GLN A 512 10.80 -39.37 -106.44
C GLN A 512 10.95 -38.20 -105.44
N MET A 513 10.72 -36.97 -105.88
CA MET A 513 10.68 -35.79 -105.00
C MET A 513 9.55 -35.90 -103.95
N LEU A 514 8.41 -36.48 -104.33
CA LEU A 514 7.30 -36.78 -103.43
C LEU A 514 7.65 -37.87 -102.39
N ALA A 515 8.46 -38.86 -102.79
CA ALA A 515 8.93 -39.94 -101.93
C ALA A 515 9.89 -39.42 -100.84
N TYR A 516 10.81 -38.50 -101.18
CA TYR A 516 11.70 -37.84 -100.22
C TYR A 516 10.95 -36.92 -99.24
N SER A 517 9.77 -36.42 -99.63
CA SER A 517 8.84 -35.68 -98.77
C SER A 517 7.98 -36.58 -97.86
N GLY A 518 8.17 -37.89 -97.89
CA GLY A 518 7.43 -38.83 -97.04
C GLY A 518 5.98 -39.09 -97.45
N LYS A 519 5.55 -38.70 -98.67
CA LYS A 519 4.15 -38.83 -99.16
C LYS A 519 3.97 -39.83 -100.32
N GLY A 520 4.92 -40.74 -100.55
CA GLY A 520 4.75 -41.85 -101.49
C GLY A 520 3.93 -43.00 -100.90
N LYS A 521 3.01 -43.60 -101.67
CA LYS A 521 2.41 -44.89 -101.31
C LYS A 521 3.45 -45.99 -101.54
N PHE A 522 3.95 -46.60 -100.47
CA PHE A 522 4.82 -47.76 -100.56
C PHE A 522 4.00 -48.98 -100.96
N VAL A 523 4.29 -49.54 -102.13
CA VAL A 523 3.79 -50.85 -102.54
C VAL A 523 4.87 -51.86 -102.18
N VAL A 524 4.51 -52.85 -101.36
CA VAL A 524 5.43 -53.92 -100.97
C VAL A 524 5.24 -55.07 -101.96
N GLU A 525 6.28 -55.38 -102.73
CA GLU A 525 6.31 -56.48 -103.68
C GLU A 525 7.62 -57.27 -103.57
N THR A 526 7.62 -58.52 -104.02
CA THR A 526 8.82 -59.36 -104.06
C THR A 526 9.65 -58.97 -105.28
N ILE A 527 10.89 -58.52 -105.07
CA ILE A 527 11.78 -58.01 -106.12
C ILE A 527 13.04 -58.89 -106.20
N ASP A 528 13.51 -59.18 -107.41
CA ASP A 528 14.84 -59.78 -107.61
C ASP A 528 15.91 -58.69 -107.41
N LEU A 529 16.62 -58.79 -106.28
CA LEU A 529 17.65 -57.83 -105.90
C LEU A 529 18.81 -57.79 -106.89
N ASN A 530 19.18 -58.92 -107.53
CA ASN A 530 20.28 -58.93 -108.48
C ASN A 530 19.92 -58.12 -109.73
N GLN A 531 18.70 -58.32 -110.25
CA GLN A 531 18.20 -57.57 -111.38
C GLN A 531 18.05 -56.07 -111.06
N LEU A 532 17.49 -55.73 -109.89
CA LEU A 532 17.33 -54.34 -109.45
C LEU A 532 18.68 -53.61 -109.34
N VAL A 533 19.71 -54.31 -108.85
CA VAL A 533 21.06 -53.77 -108.72
C VAL A 533 21.71 -53.57 -110.10
N GLU A 534 21.56 -54.49 -111.06
CA GLU A 534 22.01 -54.29 -112.44
C GLU A 534 21.33 -53.07 -113.10
N GLU A 535 20.02 -52.94 -112.96
CA GLU A 535 19.25 -51.81 -113.49
C GLU A 535 19.67 -50.46 -112.87
N MET A 536 19.81 -50.41 -111.54
CA MET A 536 20.31 -49.23 -110.83
C MET A 536 21.73 -48.86 -111.22
N THR A 537 22.58 -49.85 -111.51
CA THR A 537 23.96 -49.63 -111.92
C THR A 537 24.06 -48.97 -113.27
N HIS A 538 23.20 -49.36 -114.20
CA HIS A 538 23.13 -48.71 -115.50
C HIS A 538 22.73 -47.23 -115.37
N MET A 539 21.74 -46.92 -114.52
CA MET A 539 21.34 -45.53 -114.25
C MET A 539 22.43 -44.72 -113.53
N LEU A 540 23.06 -45.31 -112.51
CA LEU A 540 24.11 -44.66 -111.74
C LEU A 540 25.37 -44.45 -112.57
N GLY A 541 25.69 -45.33 -113.52
CA GLY A 541 26.82 -45.16 -114.44
C GLY A 541 26.77 -43.85 -115.25
N VAL A 542 25.57 -43.30 -115.50
CA VAL A 542 25.38 -42.01 -116.18
C VAL A 542 25.63 -40.83 -115.22
N SER A 543 25.41 -41.02 -113.93
CA SER A 543 25.47 -39.97 -112.90
C SER A 543 26.80 -39.94 -112.13
N ILE A 544 27.59 -41.00 -112.21
CA ILE A 544 28.89 -41.11 -111.55
C ILE A 544 29.99 -40.56 -112.46
N SER A 545 30.92 -39.81 -111.88
CA SER A 545 32.08 -39.23 -112.58
C SER A 545 32.92 -40.31 -113.29
N LYS A 546 33.43 -40.01 -114.51
CA LYS A 546 34.31 -40.89 -115.31
C LYS A 546 35.59 -41.35 -114.58
N LYS A 547 35.90 -40.80 -113.40
CA LYS A 547 37.05 -41.17 -112.54
C LYS A 547 36.73 -42.25 -111.50
N ALA A 548 35.46 -42.64 -111.35
CA ALA A 548 35.03 -43.67 -110.43
C ALA A 548 34.41 -44.82 -111.22
N ALA A 549 34.84 -46.06 -110.92
CA ALA A 549 34.33 -47.26 -111.56
C ALA A 549 33.40 -47.98 -110.58
N LEU A 550 32.16 -48.23 -111.00
CA LEU A 550 31.25 -49.11 -110.28
C LEU A 550 31.58 -50.56 -110.68
N ARG A 551 31.99 -51.38 -109.71
CA ARG A 551 32.18 -52.83 -109.86
C ARG A 551 31.22 -53.53 -108.92
N LEU A 552 30.44 -54.46 -109.44
CA LEU A 552 29.51 -55.30 -108.66
C LEU A 552 29.98 -56.75 -108.68
#